data_AF-A0ABF7Q786-F1
#
_entry.id   AF-A0ABF7Q786-F1
#
_cell.length_a   1.000
_cell.length_b   1.000
_cell.length_c   1.000
_cell.angle_alpha   90.00
_cell.angle_beta   90.00
_cell.angle_gamma   90.00
#
_symmetry.space_group_name_H-M   'P 1'
#
loop_
_entity.id
_entity.type
_entity.pdbx_description
1 polymer ?
#
loop_
_entity_poly.entity_id
_entity_poly.type
_entity_poly.pdbx_seq_one_letter_code
_entity_poly.pdbx_strand_id
1 'polypeptide(L)'
;MKMQHNSSFAVAMAILLSAGTYAAYGQTASERYTVQERCGKRAEEVFKRDYSPNTQNTAEGQWTFSYENHYNERLNKCFVLYTGTLTSPGIFRTQLTLTDINENREYGQYIAATKARPLVHCIVGEARCSSEVEWRRLAKPFMEE
;
A
#
# COMPACT_ATOMS: atom_id res chain seq x y z
N MET A 1 -56.69 -49.97 -15.51
CA MET A 1 -55.22 -49.74 -15.49
C MET A 1 -54.81 -49.46 -14.05
N LYS A 2 -53.65 -50.01 -13.64
CA LYS A 2 -53.02 -50.11 -12.30
C LYS A 2 -53.14 -48.86 -11.37
N MET A 3 -53.47 -49.03 -10.07
CA MET A 3 -52.60 -48.92 -8.84
C MET A 3 -51.85 -47.58 -8.71
N GLN A 4 -51.63 -46.91 -7.56
CA GLN A 4 -51.78 -47.18 -6.12
C GLN A 4 -51.45 -45.89 -5.32
N HIS A 5 -51.98 -45.82 -4.09
CA HIS A 5 -51.48 -45.25 -2.82
C HIS A 5 -50.83 -43.85 -2.67
N ASN A 6 -51.41 -43.12 -1.70
CA ASN A 6 -50.84 -42.16 -0.74
C ASN A 6 -49.33 -42.29 -0.48
N SER A 7 -48.65 -41.16 -0.26
CA SER A 7 -47.80 -40.94 0.93
C SER A 7 -47.45 -39.47 1.10
N SER A 8 -47.81 -38.94 2.27
CA SER A 8 -47.35 -37.68 2.84
C SER A 8 -45.86 -37.79 3.16
N PHE A 9 -45.05 -36.83 2.71
CA PHE A 9 -43.67 -36.68 3.17
C PHE A 9 -43.44 -35.21 3.52
N ALA A 10 -43.63 -34.89 4.80
CA ALA A 10 -43.10 -33.68 5.40
C ALA A 10 -41.57 -33.83 5.51
N VAL A 11 -40.82 -33.02 4.76
CA VAL A 11 -39.36 -32.95 4.89
C VAL A 11 -39.05 -31.89 5.93
N ALA A 12 -38.77 -32.33 7.16
CA ALA A 12 -38.20 -31.46 8.19
C ALA A 12 -36.70 -31.26 7.89
N MET A 13 -36.32 -30.09 7.38
CA MET A 13 -34.92 -29.68 7.33
C MET A 13 -34.50 -29.16 8.72
N ALA A 14 -33.71 -29.96 9.43
CA ALA A 14 -33.01 -29.53 10.63
C ALA A 14 -31.84 -28.61 10.22
N ILE A 15 -31.98 -27.31 10.49
CA ILE A 15 -30.89 -26.34 10.35
C ILE A 15 -30.00 -26.47 11.60
N LEU A 16 -28.88 -27.18 11.48
CA LEU A 16 -27.82 -27.18 12.48
C LEU A 16 -27.12 -25.82 12.45
N LEU A 17 -27.53 -24.92 13.35
CA LEU A 17 -26.78 -23.70 13.69
C LEU A 17 -25.52 -24.11 14.46
N SER A 18 -24.47 -24.48 13.75
CA SER A 18 -23.12 -24.50 14.33
C SER A 18 -22.72 -23.05 14.56
N ALA A 19 -22.93 -22.56 15.78
CA ALA A 19 -22.30 -21.36 16.30
C ALA A 19 -20.78 -21.59 16.36
N GLY A 20 -20.11 -21.42 15.22
CA GLY A 20 -18.67 -21.29 15.17
C GLY A 20 -18.32 -19.95 15.78
N THR A 21 -17.84 -19.95 17.02
CA THR A 21 -17.13 -18.82 17.59
C THR A 21 -15.94 -18.53 16.68
N TYR A 22 -16.03 -17.48 15.85
CA TYR A 22 -14.88 -16.90 15.19
C TYR A 22 -13.99 -16.32 16.29
N ALA A 23 -13.09 -17.13 16.84
CA ALA A 23 -11.99 -16.62 17.62
C ALA A 23 -11.19 -15.72 16.67
N ALA A 24 -11.24 -14.41 16.89
CA ALA A 24 -10.32 -13.47 16.29
C ALA A 24 -8.93 -13.82 16.84
N TYR A 25 -8.20 -14.70 16.14
CA TYR A 25 -6.80 -14.96 16.43
C TYR A 25 -6.01 -13.70 16.08
N GLY A 26 -5.75 -12.87 17.09
CA GLY A 26 -4.77 -11.79 16.97
C GLY A 26 -3.37 -12.40 16.74
N GLN A 27 -2.59 -11.81 15.84
CA GLN A 27 -1.20 -12.23 15.61
C GLN A 27 -0.36 -12.05 16.87
N THR A 28 0.53 -13.01 17.15
CA THR A 28 1.49 -12.90 18.24
C THR A 28 2.52 -11.82 17.95
N ALA A 29 3.16 -11.27 18.99
CA ALA A 29 4.23 -10.27 18.83
C ALA A 29 5.39 -10.78 17.95
N SER A 30 5.72 -12.07 18.04
CA SER A 30 6.75 -12.70 17.19
C SER A 30 6.35 -12.71 15.72
N GLU A 31 5.11 -13.07 15.40
CA GLU A 31 4.63 -13.10 14.02
C GLU A 31 4.59 -11.69 13.41
N ARG A 32 4.13 -10.70 14.18
CA ARG A 32 4.15 -9.29 13.76
C ARG A 32 5.56 -8.81 13.44
N TYR A 33 6.53 -9.10 14.32
CA TYR A 33 7.94 -8.77 14.11
C TYR A 33 8.49 -9.40 12.82
N THR A 34 8.24 -10.69 12.59
CA THR A 34 8.71 -11.38 11.39
C THR A 34 8.10 -10.80 10.11
N VAL A 35 6.85 -10.34 10.14
CA VAL A 35 6.21 -9.73 8.96
C VAL A 35 6.82 -8.35 8.68
N GLN A 36 6.98 -7.50 9.70
CA GLN A 36 7.65 -6.21 9.56
C GLN A 36 9.08 -6.35 9.03
N GLU A 37 9.84 -7.32 9.55
CA GLU A 37 11.21 -7.58 9.11
C GLU A 37 11.28 -7.97 7.62
N ARG A 38 10.39 -8.86 7.17
CA ARG A 38 10.29 -9.24 5.76
C ARG A 38 9.91 -8.06 4.87
N CYS A 39 9.01 -7.20 5.34
CA CYS A 39 8.64 -5.96 4.64
C CYS A 39 9.86 -5.06 4.45
N GLY A 40 10.64 -4.83 5.52
CA GLY A 40 11.86 -4.02 5.46
C GLY A 40 12.93 -4.60 4.52
N LYS A 41 13.21 -5.91 4.61
CA LYS A 41 14.16 -6.58 3.71
C LYS A 41 13.76 -6.43 2.25
N ARG A 42 12.48 -6.61 1.95
CA ARG A 42 11.98 -6.47 0.58
C ARG A 42 12.09 -5.03 0.06
N ALA A 43 11.76 -4.04 0.90
CA ALA A 43 11.92 -2.63 0.57
C ALA A 43 13.38 -2.28 0.25
N GLU A 44 14.30 -2.75 1.07
CA GLU A 44 15.74 -2.53 0.88
C GLU A 44 16.25 -3.17 -0.41
N GLU A 45 15.89 -4.43 -0.70
CA GLU A 45 16.27 -5.15 -1.92
C GLU A 45 15.84 -4.39 -3.18
N VAL A 46 14.56 -4.00 -3.23
CA VAL A 46 14.00 -3.27 -4.37
C VAL A 46 14.63 -1.89 -4.51
N PHE A 47 14.81 -1.16 -3.40
CA PHE A 47 15.43 0.15 -3.44
C PHE A 47 16.88 0.08 -3.95
N LYS A 48 17.66 -0.89 -3.48
CA LYS A 48 19.04 -1.09 -3.98
C LYS A 48 19.08 -1.48 -5.45
N ARG A 49 18.11 -2.25 -5.93
CA ARG A 49 18.04 -2.63 -7.35
C ARG A 49 17.75 -1.43 -8.24
N ASP A 50 16.79 -0.59 -7.85
CA ASP A 50 16.25 0.46 -8.72
C ASP A 50 16.93 1.82 -8.53
N TYR A 51 17.51 2.05 -7.35
CA TYR A 51 18.06 3.34 -6.94
C TYR A 51 19.47 3.20 -6.35
N SER A 52 20.30 2.27 -6.83
CA SER A 52 21.73 2.24 -6.48
C SER A 52 22.61 2.60 -7.70
N PRO A 53 23.43 3.67 -7.62
CA PRO A 53 23.54 4.60 -6.52
C PRO A 53 22.26 5.43 -6.34
N ASN A 54 21.99 5.85 -5.09
CA ASN A 54 20.80 6.64 -4.77
C ASN A 54 20.92 8.11 -5.17
N THR A 55 22.07 8.49 -5.72
CA THR A 55 22.30 9.78 -6.36
C THR A 55 22.63 9.54 -7.83
N GLN A 56 21.86 10.15 -8.72
CA GLN A 56 21.95 9.92 -10.17
C GLN A 56 22.02 11.26 -10.90
N ASN A 57 23.07 11.47 -11.69
CA ASN A 57 23.20 12.66 -12.52
C ASN A 57 22.48 12.42 -13.86
N THR A 58 21.62 13.35 -14.24
CA THR A 58 20.85 13.33 -15.49
C THR A 58 21.04 14.65 -16.23
N ALA A 59 20.56 14.72 -17.48
CA ALA A 59 20.56 15.98 -18.23
C ALA A 59 19.72 17.09 -17.54
N GLU A 60 18.74 16.72 -16.72
CA GLU A 60 17.85 17.66 -16.01
C GLU A 60 18.49 18.19 -14.72
N GLY A 61 19.48 17.48 -14.17
CA GLY A 61 20.12 17.77 -12.88
C GLY A 61 20.44 16.50 -12.10
N GLN A 62 20.67 16.64 -10.80
CA GLN A 62 20.97 15.53 -9.90
C GLN A 62 19.71 15.07 -9.18
N TRP A 63 19.38 13.79 -9.32
CA TRP A 63 18.38 13.12 -8.52
C TRP A 63 19.00 12.52 -7.26
N THR A 64 18.32 12.63 -6.12
CA THR A 64 18.59 11.89 -4.90
C THR A 64 17.34 11.13 -4.48
N PHE A 65 17.50 9.86 -4.12
CA PHE A 65 16.41 8.97 -3.73
C PHE A 65 16.58 8.49 -2.29
N SER A 66 15.45 8.35 -1.60
CA SER A 66 15.33 7.69 -0.30
C SER A 66 14.01 6.92 -0.21
N TYR A 67 13.86 6.11 0.83
CA TYR A 67 12.61 5.40 1.08
C TYR A 67 12.34 5.23 2.57
N GLU A 68 11.06 5.07 2.90
CA GLU A 68 10.55 4.62 4.20
C GLU A 68 9.62 3.43 3.94
N ASN A 69 9.55 2.46 4.87
CA ASN A 69 8.66 1.32 4.73
C ASN A 69 7.86 1.06 6.02
N HIS A 70 6.65 0.53 5.85
CA HIS A 70 5.76 0.18 6.94
C HIS A 70 4.89 -1.02 6.56
N TYR A 71 4.82 -2.04 7.41
CA TYR A 71 3.81 -3.08 7.25
C TYR A 71 2.52 -2.63 7.93
N ASN A 72 1.49 -2.45 7.12
CA ASN A 72 0.17 -2.06 7.58
C ASN A 72 -0.64 -3.30 7.94
N GLU A 73 -0.91 -3.48 9.23
CA GLU A 73 -1.58 -4.67 9.76
C GLU A 73 -3.04 -4.75 9.33
N ARG A 74 -3.73 -3.59 9.32
CA ARG A 74 -5.14 -3.54 8.94
C ARG A 74 -5.34 -3.95 7.48
N LEU A 75 -4.43 -3.54 6.61
CA LEU A 75 -4.49 -3.86 5.18
C LEU A 75 -3.73 -5.13 4.82
N ASN A 76 -2.93 -5.69 5.73
CA ASN A 76 -2.03 -6.82 5.49
C ASN A 76 -1.11 -6.56 4.27
N LYS A 77 -0.50 -5.37 4.23
CA LYS A 77 0.29 -4.88 3.09
C LYS A 77 1.61 -4.28 3.54
N CYS A 78 2.63 -4.37 2.69
CA CYS A 78 3.92 -3.73 2.94
C CYS A 78 4.02 -2.47 2.09
N PHE A 79 3.79 -1.32 2.71
CA PHE A 79 3.88 -0.03 2.03
C PHE A 79 5.30 0.50 2.07
N VAL A 80 5.70 1.11 0.95
CA VAL A 80 6.95 1.84 0.80
C VAL A 80 6.64 3.21 0.25
N LEU A 81 7.18 4.23 0.90
CA LEU A 81 7.18 5.61 0.44
C LEU A 81 8.54 5.92 -0.16
N TYR A 82 8.62 6.01 -1.48
CA TYR A 82 9.79 6.51 -2.18
C TYR A 82 9.76 8.03 -2.24
N THR A 83 10.89 8.66 -1.91
CA THR A 83 11.11 10.10 -2.08
C THR A 83 12.22 10.31 -3.09
N GLY A 84 11.93 11.07 -4.14
CA GLY A 84 12.91 11.52 -5.12
C GLY A 84 12.99 13.04 -5.12
N THR A 85 14.19 13.60 -5.06
CA THR A 85 14.42 15.04 -5.21
C THR A 85 15.36 15.31 -6.36
N LEU A 86 14.94 16.15 -7.30
CA LEU A 86 15.77 16.66 -8.39
C LEU A 86 16.23 18.06 -8.04
N THR A 87 17.54 18.25 -8.04
CA THR A 87 18.18 19.56 -7.84
C THR A 87 18.95 19.96 -9.09
N SER A 88 18.68 21.16 -9.58
CA SER A 88 19.35 21.79 -10.72
C SER A 88 19.33 23.31 -10.54
N PRO A 89 20.23 24.10 -11.17
CA PRO A 89 20.24 25.55 -11.01
C PRO A 89 18.86 26.18 -11.25
N GLY A 90 18.25 26.65 -10.17
CA GLY A 90 16.93 27.28 -10.18
C GLY A 90 15.75 26.34 -10.43
N ILE A 91 15.92 25.02 -10.40
CA ILE A 91 14.84 24.02 -10.46
C ILE A 91 14.98 23.08 -9.27
N PHE A 92 13.89 22.94 -8.52
CA PHE A 92 13.76 21.91 -7.49
C PHE A 92 12.47 21.15 -7.74
N ARG A 93 12.55 19.83 -7.82
CA ARG A 93 11.39 18.96 -7.99
C ARG A 93 11.40 17.88 -6.90
N THR A 94 10.24 17.70 -6.27
CA THR A 94 9.99 16.63 -5.30
C THR A 94 9.02 15.64 -5.92
N GLN A 95 9.32 14.36 -5.76
CA GLN A 95 8.44 13.25 -6.09
C GLN A 95 8.27 12.35 -4.87
N LEU A 96 7.02 12.06 -4.51
CA LEU A 96 6.67 11.04 -3.53
C LEU A 96 5.84 9.97 -4.23
N THR A 97 6.15 8.71 -3.97
CA THR A 97 5.41 7.57 -4.51
C THR A 97 5.14 6.57 -3.39
N LEU A 98 3.86 6.31 -3.11
CA LEU A 98 3.41 5.31 -2.13
C LEU A 98 3.05 4.02 -2.88
N THR A 99 3.69 2.91 -2.51
CA THR A 99 3.53 1.63 -3.21
C THR A 99 3.36 0.49 -2.22
N ASP A 100 2.43 -0.44 -2.49
CA ASP A 100 2.47 -1.78 -1.90
C ASP A 100 3.50 -2.61 -2.67
N ILE A 101 4.63 -2.90 -2.02
CA ILE A 101 5.78 -3.52 -2.68
C ILE A 101 5.56 -4.99 -3.01
N ASN A 102 4.64 -5.67 -2.30
CA ASN A 102 4.38 -7.08 -2.53
C ASN A 102 3.54 -7.29 -3.80
N GLU A 103 2.57 -6.39 -4.01
CA GLU A 103 1.71 -6.40 -5.21
C GLU A 103 2.27 -5.53 -6.34
N ASN A 104 3.37 -4.80 -6.09
CA ASN A 104 3.92 -3.79 -6.99
C ASN A 104 2.84 -2.79 -7.47
N ARG A 105 1.99 -2.35 -6.54
CA ARG A 105 0.84 -1.49 -6.81
C ARG A 105 1.05 -0.11 -6.22
N GLU A 106 0.96 0.93 -7.05
CA GLU A 106 0.99 2.33 -6.60
C GLU A 106 -0.35 2.71 -5.96
N TYR A 107 -0.28 3.37 -4.80
CA TYR A 107 -1.41 3.90 -4.04
C TYR A 107 -1.42 5.42 -3.99
N GLY A 108 -0.33 6.10 -4.34
CA GLY A 108 -0.33 7.56 -4.36
C GLY A 108 0.91 8.14 -4.99
N GLN A 109 0.74 9.32 -5.56
CA GLN A 109 1.82 10.06 -6.19
C GLN A 109 1.69 11.55 -5.92
N TYR A 110 2.80 12.16 -5.55
CA TYR A 110 2.97 13.60 -5.46
C TYR A 110 4.13 14.01 -6.35
N ILE A 111 3.93 15.00 -7.21
CA ILE A 111 4.98 15.60 -8.02
C ILE A 111 4.81 17.11 -7.98
N ALA A 112 5.82 17.82 -7.50
CA ALA A 112 5.85 19.27 -7.44
C ALA A 112 7.19 19.80 -7.97
N ALA A 113 7.17 20.95 -8.65
CA ALA A 113 8.36 21.58 -9.20
C ALA A 113 8.30 23.11 -9.09
N THR A 114 9.37 23.77 -8.66
CA THR A 114 9.35 25.21 -8.33
C THR A 114 9.06 26.16 -9.49
N LYS A 115 9.18 25.75 -10.76
CA LYS A 115 9.07 26.66 -11.93
C LYS A 115 8.18 26.22 -13.10
N ALA A 116 8.02 24.92 -13.37
CA ALA A 116 7.35 24.45 -14.59
C ALA A 116 5.81 24.36 -14.43
N ARG A 117 5.37 23.78 -13.31
CA ARG A 117 4.03 23.85 -12.69
C ARG A 117 4.25 23.46 -11.23
N PRO A 118 3.86 24.30 -10.24
CA PRO A 118 4.17 24.04 -8.84
C PRO A 118 3.65 22.69 -8.36
N LEU A 119 2.50 22.26 -8.87
CA LEU A 119 1.94 20.94 -8.65
C LEU A 119 1.66 20.27 -10.00
N VAL A 120 2.26 19.12 -10.23
CA VAL A 120 2.07 18.30 -11.43
C VAL A 120 1.11 17.16 -11.15
N HIS A 121 1.27 16.48 -10.01
CA HIS A 121 0.38 15.40 -9.60
C HIS A 121 0.25 15.37 -8.07
N CYS A 122 -0.92 15.00 -7.56
CA CYS A 122 -1.21 14.88 -6.13
C CYS A 122 -2.45 14.00 -5.97
N ILE A 123 -2.23 12.71 -5.77
CA ILE A 123 -3.29 11.73 -5.52
C ILE A 123 -2.86 10.72 -4.46
N VAL A 124 -3.84 10.24 -3.70
CA VAL A 124 -3.71 9.05 -2.83
C VAL A 124 -5.02 8.26 -2.93
N GLY A 125 -4.95 7.05 -3.47
CA GLY A 125 -6.10 6.26 -3.88
C GLY A 125 -6.93 7.04 -4.90
N GLU A 126 -8.18 7.30 -4.56
CA GLU A 126 -9.11 8.10 -5.37
C GLU A 126 -9.11 9.59 -4.99
N ALA A 127 -8.47 9.96 -3.88
CA ALA A 127 -8.46 11.32 -3.38
C ALA A 127 -7.44 12.18 -4.13
N ARG A 128 -7.87 13.36 -4.57
CA ARG A 128 -6.98 14.42 -5.08
C ARG A 128 -6.53 15.31 -3.94
N CYS A 129 -5.35 15.88 -4.07
CA CYS A 129 -4.80 16.86 -3.12
C CYS A 129 -4.17 18.05 -3.85
N SER A 130 -3.74 19.03 -3.07
CA SER A 130 -3.23 20.32 -3.55
C SER A 130 -1.84 20.68 -3.00
N SER A 131 -1.31 19.90 -2.05
CA SER A 131 -0.03 20.17 -1.40
C SER A 131 0.61 18.88 -0.88
N GLU A 132 1.92 18.93 -0.60
CA GLU A 132 2.63 17.83 0.04
C GLU A 132 2.05 17.51 1.43
N VAL A 133 1.67 18.54 2.20
CA VAL A 133 1.10 18.38 3.54
C VAL A 133 -0.21 17.60 3.47
N GLU A 134 -1.07 17.96 2.52
CA GLU A 134 -2.33 17.23 2.29
C GLU A 134 -2.07 15.81 1.80
N TRP A 135 -1.13 15.63 0.87
CA TRP A 135 -0.75 14.31 0.37
C TRP A 135 -0.28 13.39 1.51
N ARG A 136 0.62 13.88 2.37
CA ARG A 136 1.12 13.12 3.54
C ARG A 136 0.00 12.78 4.51
N ARG A 137 -0.93 13.71 4.75
CA ARG A 137 -2.11 13.46 5.59
C ARG A 137 -2.97 12.33 5.03
N LEU A 138 -3.18 12.29 3.71
CA LEU A 138 -3.93 11.21 3.04
C LEU A 138 -3.15 9.88 3.03
N ALA A 139 -1.82 9.92 3.03
CA ALA A 139 -0.95 8.75 3.05
C ALA A 139 -0.80 8.11 4.44
N LYS A 140 -1.04 8.86 5.53
CA LYS A 140 -0.90 8.39 6.92
C LYS A 140 -1.57 7.02 7.20
N PRO A 141 -2.83 6.76 6.79
CA PRO A 141 -3.48 5.48 7.07
C PRO A 141 -2.80 4.27 6.45
N PHE A 142 -1.87 4.47 5.51
CA PHE A 142 -1.07 3.41 4.88
C PHE A 142 0.28 3.23 5.58
N MET A 143 0.87 4.31 6.12
CA MET A 143 2.24 4.34 6.65
C MET A 143 2.35 4.31 8.18
N GLU A 144 1.24 4.48 8.92
CA GLU A 144 1.27 4.62 10.39
C GLU A 144 0.30 3.67 11.13
N GLU A 145 -0.57 2.94 10.43
CA GLU A 145 -1.51 1.96 11.02
C GLU A 145 -1.00 0.53 10.95
#